data_AF-A0A7D9JKN2-F1
#
_entry.id   AF-A0A7D9JKN2-F1
#
_cell.length_a   1.000
_cell.length_b   1.000
_cell.length_c   1.000
_cell.angle_alpha   90.00
_cell.angle_beta   90.00
_cell.angle_gamma   90.00
#
_symmetry.space_group_name_H-M   'P 1'
#
loop_
_entity.id
_entity.type
_entity.pdbx_description
1 polymer ?
#
loop_
_entity_poly.entity_id
_entity_poly.type
_entity_poly.pdbx_seq_one_letter_code
_entity_poly.pdbx_strand_id
1 'polypeptide(L)'
;MESGLINGAVFIDLRKAFDMVDTDLLLRKLAVYRCDDLTLTWFKSYLQERDQCVCTLKEICHLRNLLCMVSPKEVFWDLYCMFIMFINDLPLYVNSNTDMYADDSTIHTSARTVEELNNKLTEDMTNVQAWCTNNNMVINDGETKAMMITASQRAATLNSNLRVEFNGVQLEYQH
;
A
#
# COMPACT_ATOMS: atom_id res chain seq x y z
N MET A 1 -22.63 9.03 15.06
CA MET A 1 -21.61 10.11 15.11
C MET A 1 -21.39 10.45 16.57
N GLU A 2 -20.31 9.95 17.16
CA GLU A 2 -19.96 10.28 18.54
C GLU A 2 -19.58 11.76 18.62
N SER A 3 -20.40 12.53 19.34
CA SER A 3 -20.35 13.98 19.40
C SER A 3 -19.09 14.44 20.12
N GLY A 4 -18.07 14.79 19.32
CA GLY A 4 -16.95 15.61 19.78
C GLY A 4 -15.55 15.05 19.58
N LEU A 5 -15.41 13.96 18.81
CA LEU A 5 -14.12 13.45 18.39
C LEU A 5 -13.59 14.20 17.15
N ILE A 6 -12.26 14.28 17.07
CA ILE A 6 -11.49 14.77 15.93
C ILE A 6 -11.06 13.52 15.15
N ASN A 7 -11.30 13.50 13.84
CA ASN A 7 -10.86 12.40 13.00
C ASN A 7 -9.59 12.80 12.26
N GLY A 8 -8.68 11.86 12.08
CA GLY A 8 -7.48 12.00 11.26
C GLY A 8 -7.38 10.83 10.31
N ALA A 9 -6.93 11.11 9.10
CA ALA A 9 -6.68 10.12 8.07
C ALA A 9 -5.30 10.35 7.45
N VAL A 10 -4.62 9.27 7.07
CA VAL A 10 -3.39 9.26 6.30
C VAL A 10 -3.64 8.41 5.06
N PHE A 11 -3.45 9.03 3.90
CA PHE A 11 -3.53 8.41 2.59
C PHE A 11 -2.12 7.97 2.20
N ILE A 12 -1.89 6.67 2.12
CA ILE A 12 -0.61 6.07 1.80
C ILE A 12 -0.56 5.79 0.30
N ASP A 13 0.50 6.29 -0.33
CA ASP A 13 0.83 6.01 -1.73
C ASP A 13 2.07 5.11 -1.78
N LEU A 14 2.01 3.98 -2.48
CA LEU A 14 3.11 3.04 -2.63
C LEU A 14 3.78 3.21 -3.99
N ARG A 15 5.10 3.40 -4.04
CA ARG A 15 5.83 3.57 -5.30
C ARG A 15 5.82 2.29 -6.10
N LYS A 16 5.26 2.35 -7.32
CA LYS A 16 5.30 1.24 -8.29
C LYS A 16 4.95 -0.11 -7.65
N ALA A 17 3.84 -0.14 -6.92
CA ALA A 17 3.52 -1.22 -6.00
C ALA A 17 3.53 -2.62 -6.66
N PHE A 18 3.09 -2.72 -7.92
CA PHE A 18 3.12 -3.97 -8.69
C PHE A 18 4.52 -4.43 -9.12
N ASP A 19 5.45 -3.50 -9.34
CA ASP A 19 6.84 -3.81 -9.75
C ASP A 19 7.70 -4.27 -8.56
N MET A 20 7.28 -3.94 -7.33
CA MET A 20 8.03 -4.22 -6.10
C MET A 20 7.62 -5.52 -5.40
N VAL A 21 6.60 -6.23 -5.90
CA VAL A 21 6.15 -7.49 -5.30
C VAL A 21 7.25 -8.54 -5.44
N ASP A 22 7.85 -8.91 -4.31
CA ASP A 22 8.81 -10.00 -4.23
C ASP A 22 8.10 -11.35 -4.32
N THR A 23 8.39 -12.09 -5.39
CA THR A 23 7.81 -13.41 -5.69
C THR A 23 8.00 -14.41 -4.55
N ASP A 24 9.17 -14.43 -3.91
CA ASP A 24 9.45 -15.39 -2.84
C ASP A 24 8.69 -15.02 -1.55
N LEU A 25 8.58 -13.73 -1.24
CA LEU A 25 7.75 -13.27 -0.12
C LEU A 25 6.27 -13.55 -0.35
N LEU A 26 5.77 -13.34 -1.57
CA LEU A 26 4.38 -13.66 -1.91
C LEU A 26 4.08 -15.15 -1.75
N LEU A 27 4.95 -16.03 -2.24
CA LEU A 27 4.78 -17.48 -2.06
C LEU A 27 4.76 -17.89 -0.57
N ARG A 28 5.59 -17.24 0.26
CA ARG A 28 5.56 -17.45 1.72
C ARG A 28 4.23 -17.01 2.34
N LYS A 29 3.69 -15.85 1.94
CA LYS A 29 2.38 -15.37 2.41
C LYS A 29 1.26 -16.33 1.98
N LEU A 30 1.27 -16.80 0.73
CA LEU A 30 0.30 -17.79 0.25
C LEU A 30 0.36 -19.12 1.03
N ALA A 31 1.56 -19.56 1.42
CA ALA A 31 1.72 -20.72 2.29
C ALA A 31 1.10 -20.49 3.68
N VAL A 32 1.21 -19.28 4.23
CA VAL A 32 0.54 -18.89 5.49
C VAL A 32 -0.99 -18.88 5.33
N TYR A 33 -1.49 -18.49 4.15
CA TYR A 33 -2.92 -18.58 3.80
C TYR A 33 -3.40 -20.02 3.52
N ARG A 34 -2.56 -21.02 3.77
CA ARG A 34 -2.87 -22.46 3.63
C ARG A 34 -3.11 -22.90 2.18
N CYS A 35 -2.52 -22.21 1.21
CA CYS A 35 -2.43 -22.75 -0.14
C CYS A 35 -1.61 -24.06 -0.12
N ASP A 36 -2.07 -25.06 -0.86
CA ASP A 36 -1.39 -26.34 -0.99
C ASP A 36 -0.16 -26.26 -1.91
N ASP A 37 0.71 -27.27 -1.84
CA ASP A 37 1.97 -27.31 -2.59
C ASP A 37 1.77 -27.24 -4.12
N LEU A 38 0.66 -27.78 -4.65
CA LEU A 38 0.37 -27.72 -6.08
C LEU A 38 0.01 -26.28 -6.48
N THR A 39 -0.81 -25.60 -5.68
CA THR A 39 -1.15 -24.17 -5.88
C THR A 39 0.09 -23.29 -5.80
N LEU A 40 0.97 -23.51 -4.82
CA LEU A 40 2.22 -22.75 -4.67
C LEU A 40 3.19 -23.00 -5.84
N THR A 41 3.29 -24.25 -6.31
CA THR A 41 4.11 -24.61 -7.48
C THR A 41 3.57 -23.95 -8.75
N TRP A 42 2.25 -23.90 -8.91
CA TRP A 42 1.60 -23.21 -10.02
C TRP A 42 1.92 -21.72 -10.03
N PHE A 43 1.78 -21.04 -8.88
CA PHE A 43 2.14 -19.61 -8.75
C PHE A 43 3.62 -19.35 -9.04
N LYS A 44 4.51 -20.24 -8.57
CA LYS A 44 5.94 -20.13 -8.82
C LYS A 44 6.29 -20.22 -10.30
N SER A 45 5.76 -21.22 -11.02
CA SER A 45 5.98 -21.36 -12.47
C SER A 45 5.38 -20.17 -13.23
N TYR A 46 4.18 -19.71 -12.83
CA TYR A 46 3.52 -18.55 -13.43
C TYR A 46 4.36 -17.27 -13.36
N LEU A 47 5.05 -17.02 -12.24
CA LEU A 47 5.84 -15.82 -12.01
C LEU A 47 7.29 -15.88 -12.52
N GLN A 48 7.90 -17.06 -12.59
CA GLN A 48 9.32 -17.21 -12.91
C GLN A 48 9.60 -17.59 -14.37
N GLU A 49 8.63 -18.14 -15.10
CA GLU A 49 8.85 -18.78 -16.41
C GLU A 49 8.06 -18.08 -17.54
N ARG A 50 8.19 -16.75 -17.66
CA ARG A 50 7.57 -16.01 -18.77
C ARG A 50 8.56 -15.32 -19.68
N ASP A 51 8.67 -15.86 -20.89
CA ASP A 51 9.14 -15.13 -22.07
C ASP A 51 7.92 -14.53 -22.80
N GLN A 52 7.81 -13.21 -22.88
CA GLN A 52 6.79 -12.54 -23.70
C GLN A 52 7.44 -12.01 -24.99
N CYS A 53 6.91 -12.40 -26.14
CA CYS A 53 7.32 -11.88 -27.46
C CYS A 53 6.16 -11.08 -28.06
N VAL A 54 6.38 -9.81 -28.36
CA VAL A 54 5.41 -8.95 -29.07
C VAL A 54 5.77 -8.91 -30.55
N CYS A 55 4.96 -9.56 -31.39
CA CYS A 55 5.12 -9.51 -32.84
C CYS A 55 4.41 -8.28 -33.39
N THR A 56 5.16 -7.27 -33.82
CA THR A 56 4.60 -6.17 -34.62
C THR A 56 4.69 -6.55 -36.09
N LEU A 57 3.62 -6.33 -36.87
CA LEU A 57 3.40 -6.76 -38.26
C LEU A 57 4.49 -6.41 -39.31
N LYS A 58 5.64 -5.83 -38.92
CA LYS A 58 6.69 -5.39 -39.85
C LYS A 58 8.13 -5.79 -39.52
N GLU A 59 8.45 -6.42 -38.38
CA GLU A 59 9.85 -6.79 -38.09
C GLU A 59 9.99 -8.16 -37.42
N ILE A 60 11.10 -8.82 -37.76
CA ILE A 60 11.49 -10.19 -37.37
C ILE A 60 11.71 -10.25 -35.85
N CYS A 61 11.10 -11.26 -35.23
CA CYS A 61 11.15 -11.53 -33.80
C CYS A 61 12.59 -11.82 -33.35
N HIS A 62 13.19 -10.87 -32.62
CA HIS A 62 14.35 -11.17 -31.79
C HIS A 62 13.87 -11.58 -30.41
N LEU A 63 14.19 -12.81 -30.00
CA LEU A 63 14.12 -13.27 -28.62
C LEU A 63 14.99 -12.33 -27.77
N ARG A 64 14.35 -11.30 -27.23
CA ARG A 64 14.99 -10.31 -26.36
C ARG A 64 14.49 -10.62 -24.96
N ASN A 65 15.39 -11.11 -24.11
CA ASN A 65 15.19 -11.14 -22.67
C ASN A 65 15.02 -9.69 -22.20
N LEU A 66 13.79 -9.19 -22.20
CA LEU A 66 13.50 -7.83 -21.78
C LEU A 66 12.18 -7.77 -21.02
N LEU A 67 12.34 -7.41 -19.75
CA LEU A 67 11.47 -6.57 -18.93
C LEU A 67 10.90 -5.37 -19.72
N CYS A 68 9.99 -5.62 -20.65
CA CYS A 68 9.16 -4.60 -21.27
C CYS A 68 7.72 -5.09 -21.23
N MET A 69 7.07 -4.75 -20.12
CA MET A 69 5.66 -4.99 -19.85
C MET A 69 4.82 -4.19 -20.85
N VAL A 70 4.46 -4.83 -21.96
CA VAL A 70 3.16 -4.61 -22.58
C VAL A 70 2.45 -5.96 -22.51
N SER A 71 2.03 -6.31 -21.32
CA SER A 71 1.38 -7.60 -21.08
C SER A 71 -0.09 -7.53 -21.53
N PRO A 72 -0.63 -8.60 -22.16
CA PRO A 72 -2.05 -8.72 -22.47
C PRO A 72 -2.90 -8.45 -21.22
N LYS A 73 -4.12 -7.91 -21.39
CA LYS A 73 -5.04 -7.51 -20.31
C LYS A 73 -5.25 -8.58 -19.22
N GLU A 74 -5.11 -9.85 -19.57
CA GLU A 74 -5.26 -11.00 -18.66
C GLU A 74 -4.08 -11.11 -17.67
N VAL A 75 -2.85 -10.85 -18.11
CA VAL A 75 -1.65 -10.89 -17.25
C VAL A 75 -1.65 -9.78 -16.20
N PHE A 76 -2.24 -8.63 -16.54
CA PHE A 76 -2.40 -7.52 -15.60
C PHE A 76 -3.37 -7.86 -14.45
N TRP A 77 -4.45 -8.58 -14.74
CA TRP A 77 -5.43 -8.99 -13.74
C TRP A 77 -4.85 -9.98 -12.72
N ASP A 78 -4.04 -10.92 -13.19
CA ASP A 78 -3.40 -11.91 -12.33
C ASP A 78 -2.37 -11.26 -11.40
N LEU A 79 -1.51 -10.37 -11.93
CA LEU A 79 -0.57 -9.60 -11.10
C LEU A 79 -1.28 -8.71 -10.08
N TYR A 80 -2.42 -8.13 -10.47
CA TYR A 80 -3.25 -7.31 -9.60
C TYR A 80 -3.86 -8.13 -8.44
N CYS A 81 -4.43 -9.30 -8.73
CA CYS A 81 -4.92 -10.21 -7.70
C CYS A 81 -3.81 -10.64 -6.73
N MET A 82 -2.60 -10.88 -7.25
CA MET A 82 -1.43 -11.24 -6.47
C MET A 82 -0.96 -10.12 -5.55
N PHE A 83 -0.99 -8.88 -6.03
CA PHE A 83 -0.72 -7.71 -5.20
C PHE A 83 -1.75 -7.55 -4.07
N ILE A 84 -3.06 -7.74 -4.35
CA ILE A 84 -4.09 -7.71 -3.30
C ILE A 84 -3.81 -8.75 -2.22
N MET A 85 -3.48 -9.99 -2.61
CA MET A 85 -3.10 -11.03 -1.65
C MET A 85 -1.83 -10.67 -0.87
N PHE A 86 -0.89 -9.97 -1.49
CA PHE A 86 0.35 -9.55 -0.87
C PHE A 86 0.15 -8.49 0.23
N ILE A 87 -0.68 -7.47 -0.07
CA ILE A 87 -0.89 -6.30 0.81
C ILE A 87 -1.92 -6.57 1.91
N ASN A 88 -2.78 -7.58 1.76
CA ASN A 88 -3.89 -7.87 2.67
C ASN A 88 -3.52 -8.12 4.14
N ASP A 89 -2.25 -8.36 4.47
CA ASP A 89 -1.79 -8.48 5.84
C ASP A 89 -1.34 -7.16 6.47
N LEU A 90 -1.23 -6.07 5.70
CA LEU A 90 -0.90 -4.72 6.19
C LEU A 90 -1.78 -4.27 7.38
N PRO A 91 -3.12 -4.45 7.37
CA PRO A 91 -3.97 -4.05 8.50
C PRO A 91 -3.64 -4.77 9.81
N LEU A 92 -2.95 -5.92 9.77
CA LEU A 92 -2.55 -6.65 10.97
C LEU A 92 -1.40 -5.95 11.73
N TYR A 93 -0.73 -4.99 11.09
CA TYR A 93 0.40 -4.24 11.66
C TYR A 93 0.01 -2.83 12.08
N VAL A 94 -1.24 -2.41 11.83
CA VAL A 94 -1.74 -1.07 12.14
C VAL A 94 -2.73 -1.17 13.30
N ASN A 95 -2.65 -0.24 14.26
CA ASN A 95 -3.55 -0.22 15.42
C ASN A 95 -4.87 0.49 15.10
N SER A 96 -4.83 1.48 14.20
CA SER A 96 -6.02 2.20 13.73
C SER A 96 -6.77 1.47 12.61
N ASN A 97 -7.95 1.99 12.27
CA ASN A 97 -8.71 1.45 11.16
C ASN A 97 -7.95 1.66 9.85
N THR A 98 -7.97 0.64 9.00
CA THR A 98 -7.31 0.66 7.69
C THR A 98 -8.32 0.28 6.63
N ASP A 99 -8.56 1.18 5.68
CA ASP A 99 -9.34 0.93 4.48
C ASP A 99 -8.38 0.77 3.31
N MET A 100 -8.55 -0.30 2.53
CA MET A 100 -7.67 -0.59 1.40
C MET A 100 -8.50 -0.85 0.16
N TYR A 101 -8.13 -0.21 -0.93
CA TYR A 101 -8.70 -0.43 -2.24
C TYR A 101 -7.57 -0.46 -3.26
N ALA A 102 -7.28 -1.64 -3.81
CA ALA A 102 -6.15 -1.82 -4.72
C ALA A 102 -4.83 -1.41 -4.04
N ASP A 103 -4.11 -0.47 -4.64
CA ASP A 103 -2.90 0.20 -4.15
C ASP A 103 -3.18 1.38 -3.21
N ASP A 104 -4.39 1.94 -3.23
CA ASP A 104 -4.79 3.03 -2.33
C ASP A 104 -5.07 2.47 -0.93
N SER A 105 -4.26 2.89 0.05
CA SER A 105 -4.43 2.51 1.45
C SER A 105 -4.65 3.74 2.31
N THR A 106 -5.71 3.75 3.12
CA THR A 106 -6.05 4.84 4.03
C THR A 106 -6.10 4.34 5.45
N ILE A 107 -5.25 4.92 6.32
CA ILE A 107 -5.31 4.68 7.76
C ILE A 107 -6.07 5.83 8.40
N HIS A 108 -7.06 5.54 9.22
CA HIS A 108 -7.85 6.58 9.87
C HIS A 108 -8.19 6.24 11.32
N THR A 109 -8.25 7.26 12.14
CA THR A 109 -8.53 7.12 13.57
C THR A 109 -9.24 8.35 14.12
N SER A 110 -9.76 8.22 15.33
CA SER A 110 -10.42 9.31 16.03
C SER A 110 -9.85 9.50 17.43
N ALA A 111 -9.81 10.75 17.88
CA ALA A 111 -9.23 11.12 19.17
C ALA A 111 -9.93 12.36 19.75
N ARG A 112 -9.74 12.62 21.04
CA ARG A 112 -10.31 13.80 21.70
C ARG A 112 -9.42 15.03 21.55
N THR A 113 -8.12 14.83 21.40
CA THR A 113 -7.12 15.89 21.22
C THR A 113 -6.31 15.65 19.95
N VAL A 114 -5.78 16.74 19.37
CA VAL A 114 -4.89 16.66 18.20
C VAL A 114 -3.58 15.95 18.53
N GLU A 115 -3.09 16.08 19.76
CA GLU A 115 -1.87 15.41 20.22
C GLU A 115 -2.04 13.88 20.27
N GLU A 116 -3.16 13.41 20.83
CA GLU A 116 -3.50 11.98 20.83
C GLU A 116 -3.64 11.46 19.38
N LEU A 117 -4.25 12.25 18.51
CA LEU A 117 -4.41 11.92 17.09
C LEU A 117 -3.05 11.80 16.38
N ASN A 118 -2.15 12.77 16.58
CA ASN A 118 -0.81 12.75 16.02
C ASN A 118 -0.01 11.55 16.50
N ASN A 119 -0.08 11.23 17.80
CA ASN A 119 0.66 10.10 18.37
C ASN A 119 0.20 8.77 17.76
N LYS A 120 -1.13 8.54 17.68
CA LYS A 120 -1.69 7.32 17.08
C LYS A 120 -1.26 7.16 15.62
N LEU A 121 -1.46 8.21 14.81
CA LEU A 121 -1.12 8.16 13.38
C LEU A 121 0.39 8.03 13.14
N THR A 122 1.23 8.66 13.97
CA THR A 122 2.70 8.55 13.85
C THR A 122 3.19 7.15 14.23
N GLU A 123 2.60 6.54 15.27
CA GLU A 123 2.88 5.14 15.62
C GLU A 123 2.47 4.19 14.50
N ASP A 124 1.26 4.35 13.95
CA ASP A 124 0.78 3.55 12.82
C ASP A 124 1.70 3.71 11.61
N MET A 125 2.09 4.94 11.25
CA MET A 125 3.02 5.17 10.14
C MET A 125 4.40 4.54 10.36
N THR A 126 4.86 4.46 11.62
CA THR A 126 6.09 3.75 11.97
C THR A 126 5.95 2.24 11.74
N ASN A 127 4.80 1.67 12.11
CA ASN A 127 4.51 0.26 11.88
C ASN A 127 4.37 -0.07 10.39
N VAL A 128 3.71 0.79 9.62
CA VAL A 128 3.62 0.68 8.16
C VAL A 128 5.02 0.71 7.55
N GLN A 129 5.90 1.63 7.97
CA GLN A 129 7.28 1.68 7.47
C GLN A 129 8.05 0.38 7.75
N ALA A 130 7.90 -0.17 8.96
CA ALA A 130 8.50 -1.45 9.31
C ALA A 130 7.94 -2.58 8.44
N TRP A 131 6.63 -2.61 8.22
CA TRP A 131 5.99 -3.56 7.31
C TRP A 131 6.52 -3.41 5.88
N CYS A 132 6.59 -2.20 5.33
CA CYS A 132 7.13 -1.95 3.99
C CYS A 132 8.57 -2.42 3.87
N THR A 133 9.41 -2.14 4.86
CA THR A 133 10.81 -2.59 4.90
C THR A 133 10.92 -4.12 4.88
N ASN A 134 10.09 -4.82 5.65
CA ASN A 134 10.08 -6.29 5.69
C ASN A 134 9.50 -6.92 4.40
N ASN A 135 8.67 -6.17 3.67
CA ASN A 135 8.00 -6.60 2.46
C ASN A 135 8.64 -6.07 1.17
N ASN A 136 9.82 -5.45 1.25
CA ASN A 136 10.52 -4.82 0.12
C ASN A 136 9.68 -3.77 -0.64
N MET A 137 8.75 -3.11 0.05
CA MET A 137 7.90 -2.05 -0.50
C MET A 137 8.45 -0.67 -0.12
N VAL A 138 8.17 0.34 -0.95
CA VAL A 138 8.60 1.72 -0.72
C VAL A 138 7.40 2.64 -0.74
N ILE A 139 7.21 3.39 0.34
CA ILE A 139 6.21 4.45 0.43
C ILE A 139 6.66 5.65 -0.41
N ASN A 140 5.70 6.33 -1.02
CA ASN A 140 5.91 7.57 -1.73
C ASN A 140 5.63 8.76 -0.81
N ASP A 141 6.66 9.21 -0.12
CA ASP A 141 6.58 10.28 0.88
C ASP A 141 6.00 11.59 0.32
N GLY A 142 6.18 11.85 -0.99
CA GLY A 142 5.69 13.06 -1.64
C GLY A 142 4.20 13.01 -2.03
N GLU A 143 3.62 11.82 -2.16
CA GLU A 143 2.20 11.65 -2.48
C GLU A 143 1.37 11.19 -1.27
N THR A 144 2.05 10.67 -0.24
CA THR A 144 1.44 10.30 1.03
C THR A 144 1.02 11.56 1.80
N LYS A 145 -0.26 11.66 2.17
CA LYS A 145 -0.84 12.89 2.74
C LYS A 145 -1.62 12.60 4.00
N ALA A 146 -1.62 13.57 4.93
CA ALA A 146 -2.40 13.50 6.15
C ALA A 146 -3.51 14.57 6.16
N MET A 147 -4.69 14.21 6.64
CA MET A 147 -5.86 15.09 6.69
C MET A 147 -6.55 14.98 8.06
N MET A 148 -6.95 16.12 8.63
CA MET A 148 -7.79 16.14 9.84
C MET A 148 -9.20 16.58 9.47
N ILE A 149 -10.18 15.77 9.87
CA ILE A 149 -11.60 16.00 9.60
C ILE A 149 -12.29 16.32 10.92
N THR A 150 -12.80 17.56 11.03
CA THR A 150 -13.48 18.05 12.23
C THR A 150 -14.77 18.80 11.86
N ALA A 151 -15.73 18.85 12.79
CA ALA A 151 -16.92 19.68 12.59
C ALA A 151 -16.51 21.16 12.48
N SER A 152 -17.10 21.89 11.53
CA SER A 152 -16.75 23.29 11.20
C SER A 152 -16.84 24.25 12.39
N GLN A 153 -17.68 23.96 13.39
CA GLN A 153 -17.75 24.72 14.64
C GLN A 153 -16.52 24.56 15.55
N ARG A 154 -15.83 23.41 15.46
CA ARG A 154 -14.61 23.08 16.21
C ARG A 154 -13.33 23.45 15.47
N ALA A 155 -13.36 23.47 14.13
CA ALA A 155 -12.22 23.91 13.32
C ALA A 155 -11.74 25.31 13.71
N ALA A 156 -12.67 26.23 14.02
CA ALA A 156 -12.37 27.59 14.46
C ALA A 156 -11.76 27.68 15.87
N THR A 157 -11.86 26.63 16.70
CA THR A 157 -11.33 26.58 18.08
C THR A 157 -10.05 25.77 18.20
N LEU A 158 -9.67 25.01 17.17
CA LEU A 158 -8.46 24.21 17.14
C LEU A 158 -7.27 25.10 16.73
N ASN A 159 -6.42 25.42 17.71
CA ASN A 159 -5.17 26.16 17.49
C ASN A 159 -4.00 25.26 17.04
N SER A 160 -4.24 23.97 16.81
CA SER A 160 -3.22 22.97 16.50
C SER A 160 -3.53 22.23 15.20
N ASN A 161 -2.54 22.17 14.32
CA ASN A 161 -2.61 21.42 13.07
C ASN A 161 -2.19 19.96 13.29
N LEU A 162 -2.67 19.08 12.42
CA LEU A 162 -2.17 17.70 12.35
C LEU A 162 -0.71 17.73 11.92
N ARG A 163 0.13 17.01 12.66
CA ARG A 163 1.56 16.87 12.37
C ARG A 163 1.90 15.39 12.50
N VAL A 164 1.63 14.65 11.45
CA VAL A 164 2.07 13.26 11.35
C VAL A 164 3.50 13.30 10.83
N GLU A 165 4.43 12.76 11.59
CA GLU A 165 5.82 12.62 11.18
C GLU A 165 6.05 11.25 10.55
N PHE A 166 6.78 11.23 9.44
CA PHE A 166 7.16 10.03 8.72
C PHE A 166 8.62 10.16 8.27
N ASN A 167 9.48 9.22 8.67
CA ASN A 167 10.93 9.26 8.39
C ASN A 167 11.63 10.58 8.79
N GLY A 168 11.14 11.27 9.83
CA GLY A 168 11.65 12.57 10.27
C GLY A 168 11.22 13.75 9.40
N VAL A 169 10.31 13.53 8.45
CA VAL A 169 9.66 14.54 7.60
C VAL A 169 8.19 14.64 8.01
N GLN A 170 7.69 15.87 8.17
CA GLN A 170 6.27 16.07 8.43
C GLN A 170 5.50 15.87 7.12
N LEU A 171 4.48 14.99 7.13
CA LEU A 171 3.62 14.76 5.97
C LEU A 171 2.85 16.03 5.59
N GLU A 172 2.64 16.22 4.28
CA GLU A 172 1.84 17.34 3.80
C GLU A 172 0.42 17.25 4.32
N TYR A 173 -0.08 18.38 4.81
CA TYR A 173 -1.42 18.51 5.34
C TYR A 173 -2.39 18.92 4.23
N GLN A 174 -3.40 18.10 3.98
CA GLN A 174 -4.44 18.40 3.00
C GLN A 174 -5.63 19.08 3.71
N HIS A 175 -5.97 20.30 3.25
CA HIS A 175 -7.08 21.12 3.76
C HIS A 175 -8.45 20.60 3.35
#